data_AF-A0A961I709-F1
#
_entry.id   AF-A0A961I709-F1
#
_cell.length_a   1.000
_cell.length_b   1.000
_cell.length_c   1.000
_cell.angle_alpha   90.00
_cell.angle_beta   90.00
_cell.angle_gamma   90.00
#
_symmetry.space_group_name_H-M   'P 1'
#
loop_
_entity.id
_entity.type
_entity.pdbx_description
1 polymer ?
#
loop_
_entity_poly.entity_id
_entity_poly.type
_entity_poly.pdbx_seq_one_letter_code
_entity_poly.pdbx_strand_id
1 'polypeptide(L)'
;MLLTAPLLADTDDWNDLDYDPGAIYGSEKEEKFRINAFIVEEENWDDHYSLSIFGAFRYTDYPLFTEWNIGYLYQNLQSKNDPRHRQYLFPFYYYKTDGNASFVLTPLAWFSDDSDGYRNSYAHLIYTGGNANEFSLLALPLLY
;
A
#
# COMPACT_ATOMS: atom_id res chain seq x y z
N MET A 1 -38.68 -2.13 -3.67
CA MET A 1 -37.83 -3.34 -3.55
C MET A 1 -36.84 -3.27 -4.70
N LEU A 2 -35.72 -2.58 -4.49
CA LEU A 2 -34.39 -3.15 -4.17
C LEU A 2 -33.75 -3.82 -5.38
N LEU A 3 -32.76 -3.13 -5.96
CA LEU A 3 -31.41 -3.65 -6.17
C LEU A 3 -30.53 -2.48 -6.64
N THR A 4 -30.08 -1.68 -5.68
CA THR A 4 -28.86 -0.89 -5.83
C THR A 4 -27.72 -1.88 -6.01
N ALA A 5 -27.17 -1.96 -7.22
CA ALA A 5 -25.93 -2.67 -7.47
C ALA A 5 -24.87 -2.11 -6.51
N PRO A 6 -24.05 -2.95 -5.86
CA PRO A 6 -22.92 -2.44 -5.11
C PRO A 6 -22.05 -1.66 -6.09
N LEU A 7 -21.74 -0.43 -5.69
CA LEU A 7 -20.70 0.39 -6.29
C LEU A 7 -19.43 -0.46 -6.25
N LEU A 8 -19.10 -1.12 -7.37
CA LEU A 8 -17.79 -1.69 -7.58
C LEU A 8 -16.83 -0.51 -7.54
N ALA A 9 -16.16 -0.36 -6.39
CA ALA A 9 -15.04 0.54 -6.26
C ALA A 9 -14.08 0.23 -7.41
N ASP A 10 -13.69 1.29 -8.11
CA ASP A 10 -12.64 1.27 -9.11
C ASP A 10 -11.40 0.66 -8.45
N THR A 11 -10.94 -0.50 -8.93
CA THR A 11 -9.81 -1.27 -8.36
C THR A 11 -8.48 -0.49 -8.43
N ASP A 12 -8.47 0.65 -9.11
CA ASP A 12 -7.33 1.57 -9.14
C ASP A 12 -7.38 2.70 -8.10
N ASP A 13 -8.49 2.86 -7.36
CA ASP A 13 -8.60 3.92 -6.35
C ASP A 13 -8.01 3.46 -5.00
N TRP A 14 -6.80 3.93 -4.70
CA TRP A 14 -6.11 3.72 -3.41
C TRP A 14 -6.27 4.90 -2.45
N ASN A 15 -7.01 5.94 -2.86
CA ASN A 15 -7.13 7.18 -2.07
C ASN A 15 -7.85 6.96 -0.74
N ASP A 16 -8.68 5.91 -0.63
CA ASP A 16 -9.35 5.53 0.61
C ASP A 16 -8.41 4.91 1.64
N LEU A 17 -7.37 4.21 1.19
CA LEU A 17 -6.30 3.65 2.02
C LEU A 17 -5.17 4.65 2.30
N ASP A 18 -4.99 5.64 1.42
CA ASP A 18 -4.02 6.74 1.57
C ASP A 18 -4.61 7.95 2.33
N TYR A 19 -5.57 7.70 3.23
CA TYR A 19 -6.24 8.74 4.00
C TYR A 19 -5.24 9.51 4.87
N ASP A 20 -4.95 10.74 4.46
CA ASP A 20 -4.34 11.75 5.31
C ASP A 20 -5.48 12.55 5.96
N PRO A 21 -5.72 12.45 7.28
CA PRO A 21 -6.74 13.26 7.97
C PRO A 21 -6.52 14.77 7.83
N GLY A 22 -5.40 15.20 7.23
CA GLY A 22 -4.98 16.57 7.22
C GLY A 22 -4.46 16.96 8.59
N ALA A 23 -3.88 18.15 8.66
CA ALA A 23 -3.35 18.63 9.91
C ALA A 23 -4.50 18.95 10.90
N ILE A 24 -4.55 18.20 12.01
CA ILE A 24 -5.48 18.43 13.12
C ILE A 24 -4.90 19.53 14.01
N TYR A 25 -5.69 20.59 14.26
CA TYR A 25 -5.24 21.77 15.00
C TYR A 25 -6.12 22.10 16.21
N GLY A 26 -5.54 22.80 17.19
CA GLY A 26 -6.28 23.41 18.29
C GLY A 26 -7.06 22.40 19.13
N SER A 27 -8.32 22.72 19.44
CA SER A 27 -9.19 21.90 20.31
C SER A 27 -9.50 20.52 19.73
N GLU A 28 -9.55 20.38 18.41
CA GLU A 28 -9.77 19.08 17.75
C GLU A 28 -8.61 18.12 18.04
N LYS A 29 -7.39 18.66 18.18
CA LYS A 29 -6.22 17.86 18.55
C LYS A 29 -6.33 17.33 19.98
N GLU A 30 -6.82 18.15 20.91
CA GLU A 30 -6.99 17.74 22.31
C GLU A 30 -8.08 16.67 22.49
N GLU A 31 -9.09 16.67 21.64
CA GLU A 31 -10.15 15.65 21.65
C GLU A 31 -9.67 14.30 21.12
N LYS A 32 -8.83 14.34 20.08
CA LYS A 32 -8.38 13.16 19.34
C LYS A 32 -7.11 12.51 19.93
N PHE A 33 -6.20 13.30 20.49
CA PHE A 33 -4.95 12.79 21.04
C PHE A 33 -5.08 12.52 22.54
N ARG A 34 -5.07 11.24 22.92
CA ARG A 34 -4.99 10.83 24.34
C ARG A 34 -3.64 11.13 24.94
N ILE A 35 -2.58 10.93 24.16
CA ILE A 35 -1.20 11.27 24.54
C ILE A 35 -0.60 12.06 23.37
N ASN A 36 -0.01 13.21 23.68
CA ASN A 36 0.68 14.03 22.70
C ASN A 36 1.98 14.54 23.35
N ALA A 37 2.96 13.65 23.43
CA ALA A 37 4.29 13.94 23.96
C ALA A 37 5.33 13.79 22.85
N PHE A 38 6.48 14.45 23.00
CA PHE A 38 7.57 14.40 22.01
C PHE A 38 8.03 12.97 21.67
N ILE A 39 7.90 12.02 22.60
CA ILE A 39 8.35 10.64 22.45
C ILE A 39 7.21 9.70 22.08
N VAL A 40 5.98 9.98 22.51
CA VAL A 40 4.83 9.10 22.29
C VAL A 40 3.62 9.95 21.94
N GLU A 41 2.98 9.59 20.84
CA GLU A 41 1.69 10.14 20.45
C GLU A 41 0.70 8.99 20.37
N GLU A 42 -0.42 9.12 21.08
CA GLU A 42 -1.53 8.18 21.06
C GLU A 42 -2.79 8.94 20.65
N GLU A 43 -3.40 8.43 19.59
CA GLU A 43 -4.60 8.89 18.94
C GLU A 43 -5.69 7.84 19.13
N ASN A 44 -6.86 8.21 19.66
CA ASN A 44 -7.96 7.28 19.84
C ASN A 44 -9.30 8.03 19.83
N TRP A 45 -10.08 7.83 18.79
CA TRP A 45 -11.43 8.37 18.59
C TRP A 45 -12.21 7.50 17.60
N ASP A 46 -13.51 7.68 17.43
CA ASP A 46 -14.42 7.02 16.48
C ASP A 46 -13.79 5.99 15.49
N ASP A 47 -13.64 4.74 15.95
CA ASP A 47 -13.12 3.58 15.18
C ASP A 47 -11.71 3.79 14.57
N HIS A 48 -10.93 4.67 15.19
CA HIS A 48 -9.56 5.01 14.87
C HIS A 48 -8.66 4.85 16.09
N TYR A 49 -7.54 4.17 15.88
CA TYR A 49 -6.44 4.11 16.84
C TYR A 49 -5.11 4.32 16.14
N SER A 50 -4.25 5.16 16.69
CA SER A 50 -2.87 5.31 16.20
C SER A 50 -1.90 5.53 17.35
N LEU A 51 -0.77 4.83 17.29
CA LEU A 51 0.31 4.93 18.25
C LEU A 51 1.60 5.21 17.49
N SER A 52 2.23 6.32 17.81
CA SER A 52 3.52 6.75 17.28
C SER A 52 4.53 6.84 18.41
N ILE A 53 5.72 6.26 18.21
CA ILE A 53 6.81 6.23 19.19
C ILE A 53 8.07 6.78 18.51
N PHE A 54 8.67 7.80 19.13
CA PHE A 54 9.84 8.55 18.66
C PHE A 54 9.71 9.11 17.23
N GLY A 55 8.49 9.25 16.70
CA GLY A 55 8.24 9.59 15.30
C GLY A 55 8.84 8.59 14.30
N ALA A 56 9.27 7.42 14.77
CA ALA A 56 9.95 6.40 13.97
C ALA A 56 9.11 5.14 13.86
N PHE A 57 8.45 4.72 14.94
CA PHE A 57 7.54 3.57 14.89
C PHE A 57 6.12 4.08 14.91
N ARG A 58 5.29 3.61 13.99
CA ARG A 58 3.87 3.89 14.01
C ARG A 58 3.07 2.62 13.78
N TYR A 59 2.02 2.45 14.57
CA TYR A 59 0.95 1.50 14.33
C TYR A 59 -0.35 2.28 14.26
N THR A 60 -1.18 1.96 13.28
CA THR A 60 -2.40 2.69 12.99
C THR A 60 -3.48 1.70 12.55
N ASP A 61 -4.66 1.85 13.11
CA ASP A 61 -5.83 1.02 12.92
C ASP A 61 -7.01 1.94 12.58
N TYR A 62 -7.21 2.17 11.28
CA TYR A 62 -8.32 2.94 10.71
C TYR A 62 -9.50 2.02 10.39
N PRO A 63 -10.73 2.55 10.21
CA PRO A 63 -11.89 1.73 9.84
C PRO A 63 -11.70 0.93 8.53
N LEU A 64 -10.93 1.48 7.59
CA LEU A 64 -10.72 0.88 6.26
C LEU A 64 -9.44 0.05 6.16
N PHE A 65 -8.43 0.33 6.99
CA PHE A 65 -7.11 -0.29 6.88
C PHE A 65 -6.36 -0.37 8.20
N THR A 66 -5.40 -1.28 8.26
CA THR A 66 -4.35 -1.30 9.27
C THR A 66 -3.02 -0.95 8.63
N GLU A 67 -2.21 -0.16 9.33
CA GLU A 67 -0.88 0.21 8.89
C GLU A 67 0.11 0.06 10.04
N TRP A 68 1.29 -0.48 9.74
CA TRP A 68 2.45 -0.27 10.59
C TRP A 68 3.65 0.17 9.78
N ASN A 69 4.41 1.12 10.31
CA ASN A 69 5.60 1.64 9.66
C ASN A 69 6.75 1.89 10.63
N ILE A 70 7.95 1.85 10.07
CA ILE A 70 9.20 2.21 10.72
C ILE A 70 9.80 3.37 9.91
N GLY A 71 9.25 4.57 10.10
CA GLY A 71 9.62 5.77 9.39
C GLY A 71 9.64 5.55 7.88
N TYR A 72 10.75 5.92 7.24
CA TYR A 72 10.92 5.74 5.80
C TYR A 72 11.45 4.36 5.40
N LEU A 73 11.79 3.49 6.35
CA LEU A 73 12.45 2.22 6.07
C LEU A 73 11.47 1.14 5.70
N TYR A 74 10.33 1.07 6.38
CA TYR A 74 9.38 0.00 6.23
C TYR A 74 7.95 0.50 6.37
N GLN A 75 7.06 -0.02 5.55
CA GLN A 75 5.60 0.09 5.75
C GLN A 75 4.95 -1.24 5.35
N ASN A 76 3.86 -1.54 6.05
CA ASN A 76 2.90 -2.56 5.68
C ASN A 76 1.50 -1.99 5.94
N LEU A 77 0.74 -1.88 4.86
CA LEU A 77 -0.63 -1.40 4.86
C LEU A 77 -1.53 -2.52 4.33
N GLN A 78 -2.60 -2.80 5.04
CA GLN A 78 -3.55 -3.86 4.71
C GLN A 78 -4.98 -3.31 4.78
N SER A 79 -5.74 -3.46 3.70
CA SER A 79 -7.17 -3.18 3.69
C SER A 79 -7.91 -4.18 4.58
N LYS A 80 -8.95 -3.70 5.27
CA LYS A 80 -9.85 -4.53 6.07
C LYS A 80 -11.00 -5.11 5.25
N ASN A 81 -11.36 -4.46 4.13
CA ASN A 81 -12.59 -4.74 3.39
C ASN A 81 -12.36 -5.58 2.12
N ASP A 82 -11.12 -5.66 1.65
CA ASP A 82 -10.79 -6.26 0.36
C ASP A 82 -9.33 -6.79 0.39
N PRO A 83 -8.89 -7.53 -0.63
CA PRO A 83 -7.56 -8.14 -0.64
C PRO A 83 -6.44 -7.14 -1.01
N ARG A 84 -6.65 -5.82 -0.89
CA ARG A 84 -5.62 -4.82 -1.15
C ARG A 84 -4.57 -4.83 -0.04
N HIS A 85 -3.31 -4.97 -0.45
CA HIS A 85 -2.17 -4.95 0.45
C HIS A 85 -0.97 -4.27 -0.20
N ARG A 86 -0.27 -3.44 0.58
CA ARG A 86 0.94 -2.73 0.16
C ARG A 86 2.02 -2.88 1.21
N GLN A 87 3.23 -3.16 0.77
CA GLN A 87 4.40 -3.27 1.63
C GLN A 87 5.61 -2.68 0.95
N TYR A 88 6.47 -1.99 1.70
CA TYR A 88 7.79 -1.63 1.22
C TYR A 88 8.85 -1.81 2.30
N LEU A 89 10.06 -2.08 1.86
CA LEU A 89 11.29 -2.05 2.64
C LEU A 89 12.34 -1.29 1.83
N PHE A 90 12.51 -0.01 2.12
CA PHE A 90 13.43 0.85 1.38
C PHE A 90 14.90 0.48 1.65
N PRO A 91 15.78 0.50 0.63
CA PRO A 91 15.53 0.68 -0.81
C PRO A 91 15.30 -0.64 -1.56
N PHE A 92 15.08 -1.74 -0.86
CA PHE A 92 15.21 -3.10 -1.40
C PHE A 92 13.96 -3.67 -2.05
N TYR A 93 12.79 -3.22 -1.63
CA TYR A 93 11.56 -3.94 -1.94
C TYR A 93 10.34 -3.03 -1.87
N TYR A 94 9.46 -3.19 -2.84
CA TYR A 94 8.11 -2.66 -2.85
C TYR A 94 7.18 -3.74 -3.40
N TYR A 95 6.03 -3.90 -2.78
CA TYR A 95 5.00 -4.84 -3.15
C TYR A 95 3.63 -4.20 -3.01
N LYS A 96 2.78 -4.45 -3.99
CA LYS A 96 1.40 -3.99 -4.05
C LYS A 96 0.56 -5.10 -4.65
N THR A 97 -0.59 -5.39 -4.07
CA THR A 97 -1.57 -6.31 -4.64
C THR A 97 -2.97 -5.78 -4.45
N ASP A 98 -3.82 -6.09 -5.43
CA ASP A 98 -5.26 -5.87 -5.40
C ASP A 98 -5.98 -7.15 -5.83
N GLY A 99 -5.90 -8.18 -4.98
CA GLY A 99 -6.51 -9.49 -5.23
C GLY A 99 -5.90 -10.24 -6.41
N ASN A 100 -6.39 -9.98 -7.61
CA ASN A 100 -5.94 -10.66 -8.83
C ASN A 100 -4.78 -9.95 -9.53
N ALA A 101 -4.52 -8.69 -9.21
CA ALA A 101 -3.36 -7.96 -9.70
C ALA A 101 -2.28 -7.88 -8.63
N SER A 102 -1.01 -7.95 -9.06
CA SER A 102 0.14 -7.82 -8.17
C SER A 102 1.28 -7.06 -8.85
N PHE A 103 2.08 -6.35 -8.07
CA PHE A 103 3.25 -5.65 -8.52
C PHE A 103 4.36 -5.78 -7.49
N VAL A 104 5.56 -6.14 -7.93
CA VAL A 104 6.77 -6.24 -7.13
C VAL A 104 7.84 -5.38 -7.79
N LEU A 105 8.52 -4.55 -6.99
CA LEU A 105 9.69 -3.79 -7.42
C LEU A 105 10.83 -4.04 -6.44
N THR A 106 12.01 -4.30 -7.00
CA THR A 106 13.29 -4.44 -6.31
C THR A 106 14.32 -3.57 -7.04
N PRO A 107 15.49 -3.29 -6.45
CA PRO A 107 16.57 -2.61 -7.16
C PRO A 107 16.98 -3.25 -8.49
N LEU A 108 16.75 -4.56 -8.66
CA LEU A 108 17.24 -5.32 -9.81
C LEU A 108 16.17 -5.62 -10.86
N ALA A 109 14.90 -5.61 -10.44
CA ALA A 109 13.81 -6.10 -11.25
C ALA A 109 12.45 -5.59 -10.77
N TRP A 110 11.49 -5.54 -11.70
CA TRP A 110 10.08 -5.40 -11.41
C TRP A 110 9.26 -6.50 -12.09
N PHE A 111 8.12 -6.81 -11.47
CA PHE A 111 7.18 -7.83 -11.89
C PHE A 111 5.77 -7.27 -11.72
N SER A 112 4.88 -7.54 -12.66
CA SER A 112 3.48 -7.16 -12.58
C SER A 112 2.62 -8.29 -13.12
N ASP A 113 1.63 -8.68 -12.35
CA ASP A 113 0.56 -9.56 -12.78
C ASP A 113 -0.73 -8.75 -12.85
N ASP A 114 -1.48 -8.90 -13.93
CA ASP A 114 -2.80 -8.28 -14.10
C ASP A 114 -3.92 -9.28 -13.84
N SER A 115 -5.11 -8.77 -13.58
CA SER A 115 -6.34 -9.52 -13.32
C SER A 115 -6.70 -10.53 -14.42
N ASP A 116 -6.31 -10.27 -15.67
CA ASP A 116 -6.49 -11.15 -16.82
C ASP A 116 -5.46 -12.31 -16.89
N GLY A 117 -4.55 -12.42 -15.91
CA GLY A 117 -3.50 -13.44 -15.88
C GLY A 117 -2.32 -13.14 -16.80
N TYR A 118 -2.20 -11.89 -17.26
CA TYR A 118 -1.05 -11.39 -18.01
C TYR A 118 0.07 -11.02 -17.04
N ARG A 119 1.27 -11.53 -17.28
CA ARG A 119 2.47 -11.24 -16.48
C ARG A 119 3.50 -10.49 -17.28
N ASN A 120 3.95 -9.36 -16.73
CA ASN A 120 5.12 -8.62 -17.16
C ASN A 120 6.24 -8.78 -16.15
N SER A 121 7.47 -8.91 -16.64
CA SER A 121 8.64 -8.74 -15.81
C SER A 121 9.78 -8.07 -16.56
N TYR A 122 10.59 -7.37 -15.79
CA TYR A 122 11.82 -6.78 -16.26
C TYR A 122 12.88 -7.01 -15.19
N ALA A 123 13.98 -7.64 -15.58
CA ALA A 123 15.22 -7.63 -14.84
C ALA A 123 16.29 -7.09 -15.78
N HIS A 124 17.35 -6.46 -15.28
CA HIS A 124 18.41 -5.87 -16.12
C HIS A 124 18.66 -6.67 -17.43
N LEU A 125 18.36 -6.03 -18.58
CA LEU A 125 18.50 -6.52 -19.97
C LEU A 125 17.49 -7.59 -20.46
N ILE A 126 16.57 -8.05 -19.61
CA ILE A 126 15.58 -9.08 -19.94
C ILE A 126 14.18 -8.52 -19.66
N TYR A 127 13.38 -8.36 -20.71
CA TYR A 127 11.96 -8.12 -20.60
C TYR A 127 11.19 -9.40 -20.96
N THR A 128 10.19 -9.75 -20.15
CA THR A 128 9.31 -10.89 -20.44
C THR A 128 7.86 -10.45 -20.26
N GLY A 129 6.99 -10.85 -21.18
CA GLY A 129 5.57 -10.48 -21.18
C GLY A 129 4.74 -11.60 -21.80
N GLY A 130 3.60 -11.91 -21.21
CA GLY A 130 2.71 -12.93 -21.78
C GLY A 130 1.61 -13.39 -20.83
N ASN A 131 0.65 -14.13 -21.36
CA ASN A 131 -0.34 -14.83 -20.53
C ASN A 131 0.35 -15.88 -19.68
N ALA A 132 -0.21 -16.23 -18.53
CA ALA A 132 0.33 -17.28 -17.64
C ALA A 132 0.64 -18.62 -18.35
N ASN A 133 0.01 -18.88 -19.50
CA ASN A 133 0.19 -20.08 -20.34
C ASN A 133 1.13 -19.89 -21.56
N GLU A 134 1.56 -18.67 -21.88
CA GLU A 134 2.41 -18.35 -23.04
C GLU A 134 3.48 -17.33 -22.65
N PHE A 135 4.73 -17.78 -22.52
CA PHE A 135 5.86 -16.94 -22.11
C PHE A 135 6.64 -16.43 -23.32
N SER A 136 6.83 -15.10 -23.44
CA SER A 136 7.70 -14.50 -24.47
C SER A 136 8.87 -13.74 -23.83
N LEU A 137 10.08 -13.97 -24.36
CA LEU A 137 11.35 -13.35 -23.92
C LEU A 137 11.80 -12.33 -24.96
N LEU A 138 11.93 -11.06 -24.57
CA LEU A 138 12.60 -10.03 -25.36
C LEU A 138 13.88 -9.61 -24.62
N ALA A 139 15.03 -10.05 -25.13
CA ALA A 139 16.32 -9.50 -24.72
C ALA A 139 16.54 -8.19 -25.47
N LEU A 140 16.75 -7.08 -24.74
CA LEU A 140 17.11 -5.81 -25.37
C LEU A 140 18.56 -5.91 -25.87
N PRO A 141 18.86 -5.68 -27.15
CA PRO A 141 20.23 -5.67 -27.63
C PRO A 141 21.00 -4.50 -27.00
N LEU A 142 22.12 -4.79 -26.35
CA LEU A 142 23.09 -3.80 -25.90
C LEU A 142 23.62 -3.04 -27.12
N LEU A 143 23.24 -1.77 -27.26
CA LEU A 143 23.92 -0.84 -28.17
C LEU A 143 25.14 -0.26 -27.45
N TYR A 144 26.33 -0.72 -27.84
CA TYR A 144 27.55 0.10 -27.88
C TYR A 144 28.37 -0.30 -29.10
#